data_AF-A0A372R8C7-F1
#
_entry.id   AF-A0A372R8C7-F1
#
_cell.length_a   1.000
_cell.length_b   1.000
_cell.length_c   1.000
_cell.angle_alpha   90.00
_cell.angle_beta   90.00
_cell.angle_gamma   90.00
#
_symmetry.space_group_name_H-M   'P 1'
#
loop_
_entity.id
_entity.type
_entity.pdbx_description
1 polymer ?
#
loop_
_entity_poly.entity_id
_entity_poly.type
_entity_poly.pdbx_seq_one_letter_code
_entity_poly.pdbx_strand_id
1 'polypeptide(L)'
;MDQFISKNKLKWIPYNEFKNIEYFGKGGYGTIYKAECLIYKVILKSFNYLNNSDESLNKFLNEWKIIKSDEIIKIFGLTKNPDASNYML
;
A
#
# COMPACT_ATOMS: atom_id res chain seq x y z
N MET A 1 6.99 -3.56 -10.31
CA MET A 1 5.92 -2.81 -9.66
C MET A 1 4.80 -2.58 -10.67
N ASP A 2 5.11 -1.93 -11.79
CA ASP A 2 4.13 -1.61 -12.84
C ASP A 2 3.37 -2.83 -13.37
N GLN A 3 4.07 -3.95 -13.59
CA GLN A 3 3.43 -5.20 -14.01
C GLN A 3 2.44 -5.73 -12.95
N PHE A 4 2.78 -5.62 -11.66
CA PHE A 4 1.90 -6.03 -10.56
C PHE A 4 0.67 -5.12 -10.47
N ILE A 5 0.85 -3.80 -10.56
CA ILE A 5 -0.23 -2.81 -10.56
C ILE A 5 -1.19 -3.08 -11.72
N SER A 6 -0.64 -3.20 -12.94
CA SER A 6 -1.40 -3.44 -14.17
C SER A 6 -2.17 -4.76 -14.11
N LYS A 7 -1.50 -5.87 -13.78
CA LYS A 7 -2.11 -7.21 -13.69
C LYS A 7 -3.29 -7.24 -12.71
N ASN A 8 -3.17 -6.54 -11.59
CA ASN A 8 -4.20 -6.55 -10.55
C ASN A 8 -5.23 -5.43 -10.69
N LYS A 9 -5.11 -4.55 -11.70
CA LYS A 9 -5.94 -3.33 -11.88
C LYS A 9 -5.92 -2.43 -10.64
N LEU A 10 -4.75 -2.30 -10.01
CA LEU A 10 -4.52 -1.38 -8.90
C LEU A 10 -4.24 0.03 -9.42
N LYS A 11 -4.40 1.03 -8.55
CA LYS A 11 -4.02 2.41 -8.85
C LYS A 11 -2.69 2.77 -8.20
N TRP A 12 -1.83 3.49 -8.92
CA TRP A 12 -0.79 4.26 -8.26
C TRP A 12 -1.41 5.57 -7.75
N ILE A 13 -1.31 5.84 -6.45
CA ILE A 13 -1.89 7.02 -5.83
C ILE A 13 -0.76 7.86 -5.23
N PRO A 14 -0.52 9.08 -5.72
CA PRO A 14 0.47 9.99 -5.13
C PRO A 14 0.23 10.20 -3.64
N TYR A 15 1.29 10.18 -2.83
CA TYR A 15 1.16 10.20 -1.36
C TYR A 15 0.49 11.48 -0.83
N ASN A 16 0.66 12.59 -1.54
CA ASN A 16 0.05 13.88 -1.22
C ASN A 16 -1.48 13.93 -1.45
N GLU A 17 -2.08 12.92 -2.08
CA GLU A 17 -3.54 12.79 -2.18
C GLU A 17 -4.19 12.32 -0.87
N PHE A 18 -3.39 11.79 0.06
CA PHE A 18 -3.85 11.35 1.37
C PHE A 18 -3.78 12.51 2.38
N LYS A 19 -4.89 12.73 3.08
CA LYS A 19 -5.05 13.75 4.12
C LYS A 19 -5.32 13.10 5.47
N ASN A 20 -5.15 13.86 6.54
CA ASN A 20 -5.47 13.45 7.91
C ASN A 20 -4.84 12.08 8.25
N ILE A 21 -3.57 11.90 7.88
CA ILE A 21 -2.85 10.64 8.07
C ILE A 21 -2.54 10.48 9.56
N GLU A 22 -3.17 9.50 10.19
CA GLU A 22 -3.08 9.24 11.62
C GLU A 22 -2.53 7.83 11.87
N TYR A 23 -1.56 7.70 12.78
CA TYR A 23 -1.09 6.41 13.23
C TYR A 23 -2.22 5.63 13.91
N PHE A 24 -2.44 4.38 13.48
CA PHE A 24 -3.43 3.51 14.11
C PHE A 24 -2.79 2.44 14.99
N GLY A 25 -1.73 1.79 14.50
CA GLY A 25 -1.10 0.69 15.23
C GLY A 25 0.02 0.01 14.45
N LYS A 26 0.87 -0.72 15.17
CA LYS A 26 1.94 -1.54 14.61
C LYS A 26 1.79 -2.99 15.07
N GLY A 27 1.93 -3.92 14.13
CA GLY A 27 1.98 -5.36 14.39
C GLY A 27 3.24 -5.99 13.81
N GLY A 28 3.35 -7.32 13.92
CA GLY A 28 4.52 -8.06 13.43
C GLY A 28 4.80 -7.87 11.93
N TYR A 29 3.76 -7.60 11.14
CA TYR A 29 3.86 -7.52 9.68
C TYR A 29 3.85 -6.11 9.11
N GLY A 30 3.82 -5.06 9.94
CA GLY A 30 3.74 -3.71 9.43
C GLY A 30 3.13 -2.69 10.37
N THR A 31 2.99 -1.48 9.85
CA THR A 31 2.38 -0.34 10.52
C THR A 31 1.16 0.12 9.73
N ILE A 32 0.09 0.45 10.44
CA ILE A 32 -1.21 0.84 9.89
C ILE A 32 -1.47 2.31 10.22
N TYR A 33 -1.94 3.04 9.22
CA TYR A 33 -2.39 4.42 9.34
C TYR A 33 -3.82 4.54 8.82
N LYS A 34 -4.61 5.39 9.45
CA LYS A 34 -5.87 5.88 8.89
C LYS A 34 -5.57 7.10 8.04
N ALA A 35 -6.26 7.24 6.92
CA ALA A 35 -6.16 8.43 6.09
C ALA A 35 -7.47 8.69 5.35
N GLU A 36 -7.58 9.88 4.80
CA GLU A 36 -8.66 10.26 3.88
C GLU A 36 -8.07 10.43 2.48
N CYS A 37 -8.65 9.76 1.49
CA CYS A 37 -8.29 9.87 0.08
C CYS A 37 -9.53 10.32 -0.68
N LEU A 38 -9.53 11.55 -1.19
CA LEU A 38 -10.72 12.18 -1.79
C LEU A 38 -11.91 12.16 -0.80
N ILE A 39 -12.96 11.40 -1.10
CA ILE A 39 -14.16 11.23 -0.25
C ILE A 39 -14.15 9.92 0.55
N TYR A 40 -13.08 9.12 0.46
CA TYR A 40 -12.98 7.81 1.09
C TYR A 40 -12.11 7.85 2.34
N LYS A 41 -12.57 7.19 3.41
CA LYS A 41 -11.70 6.80 4.52
C LYS A 41 -10.99 5.50 4.15
N VAL A 42 -9.67 5.52 4.21
CA VAL A 42 -8.81 4.41 3.79
C VAL A 42 -7.84 4.03 4.89
N ILE A 43 -7.29 2.84 4.75
CA ILE A 43 -6.19 2.35 5.56
C ILE A 43 -4.96 2.32 4.68
N LEU A 44 -3.86 2.91 5.15
CA LEU A 44 -2.55 2.76 4.55
C LEU A 44 -1.75 1.74 5.36
N LYS A 45 -1.25 0.70 4.70
CA LYS A 45 -0.42 -0.33 5.32
C LYS A 45 1.00 -0.27 4.80
N SER A 46 1.94 0.05 5.69
CA SER A 46 3.38 -0.06 5.43
C SER A 46 3.91 -1.40 5.96
N PHE A 47 4.74 -2.09 5.17
CA PHE A 47 5.33 -3.36 5.55
C PHE A 47 6.78 -3.16 5.98
N ASN A 48 7.09 -3.53 7.22
CA ASN A 48 8.40 -3.23 7.83
C ASN A 48 9.57 -4.03 7.23
N TYR A 49 9.30 -5.04 6.41
CA TYR A 49 10.30 -5.95 5.81
C TYR A 49 10.52 -5.69 4.32
N LEU A 50 9.76 -4.78 3.71
CA LEU A 50 9.99 -4.32 2.34
C LEU A 50 11.07 -3.24 2.40
N ASN A 51 12.34 -3.67 2.35
CA ASN A 51 13.44 -2.73 2.23
C ASN A 51 13.37 -2.05 0.86
N ASN A 52 13.58 -0.73 0.81
CA ASN A 52 13.22 0.13 -0.33
C ASN A 52 14.11 0.02 -1.57
N SER A 53 14.81 -1.10 -1.79
CA SER A 53 15.33 -1.37 -3.12
C SER A 53 14.17 -1.82 -4.01
N ASP A 54 14.02 -1.18 -5.17
CA ASP A 54 12.96 -1.51 -6.12
C ASP A 54 13.00 -2.99 -6.54
N GLU A 55 14.18 -3.62 -6.52
CA GLU A 55 14.37 -5.04 -6.81
C GLU A 55 13.71 -5.99 -5.79
N SER A 56 13.93 -5.76 -4.49
CA SER A 56 13.39 -6.64 -3.44
C SER A 56 11.86 -6.56 -3.37
N LEU A 57 11.32 -5.36 -3.55
CA LEU A 57 9.90 -5.11 -3.65
C LEU A 57 9.30 -5.82 -4.88
N ASN A 58 9.94 -5.71 -6.05
CA ASN A 58 9.47 -6.37 -7.27
C ASN A 58 9.43 -7.89 -7.12
N LYS A 59 10.47 -8.49 -6.52
CA LYS A 59 10.52 -9.93 -6.25
C LYS A 59 9.35 -10.35 -5.35
N PHE A 60 9.09 -9.61 -4.28
CA PHE A 60 8.02 -9.93 -3.34
C PHE A 60 6.62 -9.76 -3.95
N LEU A 61 6.39 -8.67 -4.70
CA LEU A 61 5.11 -8.43 -5.37
C LEU A 61 4.81 -9.47 -6.45
N ASN A 62 5.83 -10.05 -7.09
CA ASN A 62 5.63 -11.13 -8.06
C ASN A 62 5.07 -12.41 -7.42
N GLU A 63 5.30 -12.63 -6.13
CA GLU A 63 4.74 -13.77 -5.38
C GLU A 63 3.30 -13.51 -4.92
N TRP A 64 2.86 -12.25 -4.88
CA TRP A 64 1.56 -11.87 -4.36
C TRP A 64 0.41 -12.19 -5.33
N LYS A 65 -0.69 -12.70 -4.75
CA LYS A 65 -1.97 -12.89 -5.44
C LYS A 65 -3.04 -12.06 -4.74
N ILE A 66 -3.60 -11.08 -5.45
CA ILE A 66 -4.73 -10.31 -4.95
C ILE A 66 -6.01 -11.06 -5.30
N ILE A 67 -6.79 -11.37 -4.27
CA ILE A 67 -8.09 -12.02 -4.40
C ILE A 67 -9.16 -10.92 -4.40
N LYS A 68 -10.01 -10.91 -5.43
CA LYS A 68 -11.14 -9.96 -5.54
C LYS A 68 -12.41 -10.68 -5.08
N SER A 69 -12.87 -10.35 -3.88
CA SER A 69 -14.10 -10.83 -3.28
C SER A 69 -14.70 -9.71 -2.42
N ASP A 70 -16.02 -9.65 -2.32
CA ASP A 70 -16.70 -8.70 -1.44
C ASP A 70 -16.54 -9.06 0.05
N GLU A 71 -16.11 -10.30 0.35
CA GLU A 71 -15.82 -10.80 1.70
C GLU A 71 -14.40 -10.45 2.16
N ILE A 72 -13.53 -10.00 1.25
CA ILE A 72 -12.12 -9.70 1.52
C ILE A 72 -11.92 -8.19 1.41
N ILE A 73 -11.10 -7.64 2.31
CA ILE A 73 -10.75 -6.21 2.27
C ILE A 73 -10.19 -5.87 0.88
N LYS A 74 -10.86 -4.91 0.23
CA LYS A 74 -10.49 -4.45 -1.10
C LYS A 74 -9.20 -3.64 -1.05
N ILE A 75 -8.28 -3.97 -1.95
CA ILE A 75 -7.04 -3.22 -2.17
C ILE A 75 -7.30 -2.23 -3.31
N PHE A 76 -7.06 -0.94 -3.05
CA PHE A 76 -7.29 0.12 -4.02
C PHE A 76 -6.05 0.45 -4.86
N GLY A 77 -4.87 0.43 -4.24
CA GLY A 77 -3.68 0.94 -4.90
C GLY A 77 -2.41 0.76 -4.12
N LEU A 78 -1.37 1.42 -4.59
CA LEU A 78 -0.10 1.60 -3.90
C LEU A 78 0.27 3.07 -3.88
N THR A 79 1.05 3.45 -2.87
CA THR A 79 1.68 4.76 -2.75
C THR A 79 3.11 4.62 -2.22
N LYS A 80 3.90 5.68 -2.31
CA LYS A 80 5.26 5.73 -1.75
C LYS A 80 5.37 6.94 -0.82
N ASN A 81 5.56 6.66 0.46
CA ASN A 81 5.81 7.69 1.45
C ASN A 81 7.20 8.32 1.19
N PRO A 82 7.29 9.63 0.92
CA PRO A 82 8.55 10.29 0.61
C PRO A 82 9.53 10.28 1.80
N ASP A 83 9.02 10.40 3.03
CA ASP A 83 9.85 10.59 4.24
C ASP A 83 10.51 9.28 4.68
N ALA A 84 9.79 8.16 4.53
CA ALA A 84 10.29 6.83 4.87
C ALA A 84 10.86 6.07 3.66
N SER A 85 10.69 6.62 2.44
CA SER A 85 10.90 5.93 1.15
C SER A 85 10.15 4.59 1.01
N ASN A 86 9.24 4.28 1.93
CA ASN A 86 8.52 3.02 2.02
C ASN A 86 7.29 3.01 1.11
N TYR A 87 7.12 1.92 0.38
CA TYR A 87 5.87 1.65 -0.33
C TYR A 87 4.77 1.23 0.66
N MET A 88 3.54 1.66 0.38
CA MET A 88 2.35 1.37 1.18
C MET A 88 1.22 0.89 0.26
N LEU A 89 0.37 0.02 0.80
CA LEU A 89 -0.88 -0.43 0.18
C LEU A 89 -2.08 0.34 0.77
#